data_AF-A0A4R4QCL0-F1
#
_entry.id   AF-A0A4R4QCL0-F1
#
_cell.length_a   1.000
_cell.length_b   1.000
_cell.length_c   1.000
_cell.angle_alpha   90.00
_cell.angle_beta   90.00
_cell.angle_gamma   90.00
#
_symmetry.space_group_name_H-M   'P 1'
#
loop_
_entity.id
_entity.type
_entity.pdbx_description
1 polymer ?
#
loop_
_entity_poly.entity_id
_entity_poly.type
_entity_poly.pdbx_seq_one_letter_code
_entity_poly.pdbx_strand_id
1 'polypeptide(L)'
;MENNERITLAVGTRAVCGYLRKAFLMTSSEVDELRRSILDCAASQELTVDAIYEEELDRASDQLVECIGALIGADQPVLIIPSLLHFAGFGNPLEVRRDFQTQGIHVLVAQDSRPRS
;
A
#
# COMPACT_ATOMS: atom_id res chain seq x y z
N MET A 1 -47.38 15.71 -0.65
CA MET A 1 -46.18 16.43 -1.09
C MET A 1 -44.99 15.52 -0.83
N GLU A 2 -44.41 15.06 -1.92
CA GLU A 2 -43.41 14.00 -2.00
C GLU A 2 -42.08 14.34 -1.31
N ASN A 3 -41.63 13.40 -0.49
CA ASN A 3 -40.30 12.81 -0.40
C ASN A 3 -39.20 13.44 -1.30
N ASN A 4 -38.08 13.83 -0.71
CA ASN A 4 -36.73 13.60 -1.27
C ASN A 4 -35.63 14.09 -0.30
N GLU A 5 -35.46 13.35 0.80
CA GLU A 5 -34.18 13.32 1.48
C GLU A 5 -33.20 12.58 0.56
N ARG A 6 -32.39 13.35 -0.16
CA ARG A 6 -31.26 12.80 -0.92
C ARG A 6 -30.28 12.18 0.07
N ILE A 7 -30.44 10.89 0.33
CA ILE A 7 -29.40 10.05 0.92
C ILE A 7 -28.27 10.04 -0.10
N THR A 8 -27.31 10.94 0.07
CA THR A 8 -26.03 10.84 -0.61
C THR A 8 -25.38 9.60 -0.04
N LEU A 9 -25.46 8.49 -0.78
CA LEU A 9 -24.64 7.31 -0.52
C LEU A 9 -23.22 7.82 -0.31
N ALA A 10 -22.69 7.66 0.90
CA ALA A 10 -21.30 7.98 1.17
C ALA A 10 -20.48 7.21 0.12
N VAL A 11 -19.81 7.93 -0.77
CA VAL A 11 -18.77 7.35 -1.59
C VAL A 11 -17.76 6.84 -0.57
N GLY A 12 -17.70 5.52 -0.41
CA GLY A 12 -16.93 4.90 0.67
C GLY A 12 -15.51 5.45 0.69
N THR A 13 -15.00 5.77 1.87
CA THR A 13 -13.68 6.39 2.02
C THR A 13 -12.63 5.40 1.51
N ARG A 14 -11.88 5.81 0.50
CA ARG A 14 -10.78 5.01 -0.05
C ARG A 14 -9.47 5.61 0.46
N ALA A 15 -8.67 4.77 1.12
CA ALA A 15 -7.33 5.12 1.57
C ALA A 15 -6.33 4.22 0.84
N VAL A 16 -5.29 4.82 0.30
CA VAL A 16 -4.25 4.13 -0.46
C VAL A 16 -2.90 4.52 0.10
N CYS A 17 -2.17 3.54 0.63
CA CYS A 17 -0.83 3.77 1.17
C CYS A 17 0.19 2.90 0.45
N GLY A 18 1.35 3.50 0.18
CA GLY A 18 2.54 2.80 -0.28
C GLY A 18 3.42 2.39 0.90
N TYR A 19 4.01 1.21 0.85
CA TYR A 19 5.03 0.79 1.81
C TYR A 19 6.25 0.23 1.10
N LEU A 20 7.43 0.68 1.53
CA LEU A 20 8.70 0.08 1.15
C LEU A 20 9.63 -0.01 2.36
N ARG A 21 10.35 -1.13 2.42
CA ARG A 21 11.43 -1.41 3.36
C ARG A 21 12.77 -1.32 2.64
N LYS A 22 13.62 -0.39 3.05
CA LYS A 22 14.96 -0.23 2.47
C LYS A 22 15.83 -1.42 2.86
N ALA A 23 16.40 -2.09 1.88
CA ALA A 23 17.43 -3.10 2.13
C ALA A 23 18.76 -2.43 2.51
N PHE A 24 19.63 -3.17 3.20
CA PHE A 24 20.97 -2.68 3.55
C PHE A 24 21.75 -2.37 2.27
N LEU A 25 22.40 -1.19 2.21
CA LEU A 25 23.13 -0.65 1.05
C LEU A 25 22.28 -0.18 -0.15
N MET A 26 20.95 -0.08 -0.01
CA MET A 26 20.12 0.49 -1.07
C MET A 26 20.44 1.97 -1.29
N THR A 27 20.74 2.35 -2.53
CA THR A 27 21.01 3.74 -2.91
C THR A 27 19.74 4.58 -2.93
N SER A 28 19.87 5.89 -2.80
CA SER A 28 18.73 6.81 -2.92
C SER A 28 18.00 6.67 -4.26
N SER A 29 18.74 6.43 -5.35
CA SER A 29 18.17 6.17 -6.67
C SER A 29 17.32 4.91 -6.71
N GLU A 30 17.76 3.82 -6.09
CA GLU A 30 16.97 2.59 -6.02
C GLU A 30 15.69 2.79 -5.18
N VAL A 31 15.76 3.57 -4.09
CA VAL A 31 14.57 3.94 -3.32
C VAL A 31 13.60 4.77 -4.16
N ASP A 32 14.08 5.75 -4.91
CA ASP A 32 13.25 6.58 -5.79
C ASP A 32 12.58 5.75 -6.90
N GLU A 33 13.28 4.74 -7.44
CA GLU A 33 12.71 3.79 -8.40
C GLU A 33 11.59 2.93 -7.78
N LEU A 34 11.78 2.43 -6.56
CA LEU A 34 10.72 1.71 -5.85
C LEU A 34 9.52 2.62 -5.57
N ARG A 35 9.76 3.86 -5.13
CA ARG A 35 8.70 4.85 -4.89
C ARG A 35 7.92 5.11 -6.18
N ARG A 36 8.61 5.28 -7.31
CA ARG A 36 7.98 5.45 -8.62
C ARG A 36 7.16 4.22 -9.01
N SER A 37 7.66 3.01 -8.75
CA SER A 37 6.90 1.79 -9.05
C SER A 37 5.57 1.70 -8.28
N ILE A 38 5.53 2.16 -7.02
CA ILE A 38 4.29 2.26 -6.22
C ILE A 38 3.30 3.22 -6.89
N LEU A 39 3.79 4.41 -7.26
CA LEU A 39 2.96 5.45 -7.89
C LEU A 39 2.43 4.99 -9.26
N ASP A 40 3.27 4.35 -10.07
CA ASP A 40 2.88 3.81 -11.37
C ASP A 40 1.83 2.70 -11.22
N CYS A 41 1.99 1.83 -10.22
CA CYS A 41 1.01 0.80 -9.89
C CYS A 41 -0.33 1.42 -9.51
N ALA A 42 -0.33 2.43 -8.62
CA ALA A 42 -1.54 3.15 -8.24
C ALA A 42 -2.22 3.79 -9.45
N ALA A 43 -1.46 4.50 -10.29
CA ALA A 43 -1.97 5.14 -11.49
C ALA A 43 -2.61 4.14 -12.47
N SER A 44 -2.02 2.95 -12.64
CA SER A 44 -2.58 1.88 -13.48
C SER A 44 -3.92 1.34 -12.99
N GLN A 45 -4.23 1.54 -11.70
CA GLN A 45 -5.47 1.16 -11.04
C GLN A 45 -6.41 2.35 -10.80
N GLU A 46 -6.11 3.51 -11.37
CA GLU A 46 -6.85 4.77 -11.16
C GLU A 46 -6.94 5.15 -9.66
N LEU A 47 -5.86 4.86 -8.92
CA LEU A 47 -5.72 5.15 -7.50
C LEU A 47 -4.78 6.34 -7.29
N THR A 48 -5.11 7.19 -6.32
CA THR A 48 -4.24 8.23 -5.79
C THR A 48 -3.62 7.72 -4.50
N VAL A 49 -2.28 7.75 -4.38
CA VAL A 49 -1.58 7.37 -3.14
C VAL A 49 -1.60 8.54 -2.16
N ASP A 50 -2.11 8.31 -0.95
CA ASP A 50 -2.21 9.32 0.11
C ASP A 50 -0.86 9.56 0.80
N ALA A 51 -0.12 8.47 1.03
CA ALA A 51 1.20 8.51 1.67
C ALA A 51 2.05 7.30 1.26
N ILE A 52 3.38 7.47 1.28
CA ILE A 52 4.35 6.38 1.12
C ILE A 52 5.21 6.33 2.38
N TYR A 53 5.23 5.17 3.01
CA TYR A 53 5.94 4.88 4.25
C TYR A 53 7.23 4.11 3.93
N GLU A 54 8.36 4.66 4.38
CA GLU A 54 9.69 4.16 4.05
C GLU A 54 10.41 3.70 5.30
N GLU A 55 10.54 2.39 5.45
CA GLU A 55 11.21 1.80 6.59
C GLU A 55 12.72 1.71 6.37
N GLU A 56 13.49 2.34 7.26
CA GLU A 56 14.95 2.26 7.28
C GLU A 56 15.39 1.22 8.32
N LEU A 57 16.20 0.23 7.92
CA LEU A 57 16.64 -0.87 8.79
C LEU A 57 17.44 -0.40 10.02
N ASP A 58 18.10 0.75 9.90
CA ASP A 58 18.93 1.38 10.90
C ASP A 58 18.14 2.28 11.87
N ARG A 59 16.84 2.47 11.64
CA ARG A 59 15.95 3.25 12.53
C ARG A 59 14.95 2.34 13.21
N ALA A 60 14.75 2.57 14.51
CA ALA A 60 13.66 1.96 15.27
C ALA A 60 12.32 2.65 14.92
N SER A 61 11.89 2.54 13.66
CA SER A 61 10.59 3.02 13.20
C SER A 61 9.81 1.89 12.56
N ASP A 62 8.63 1.61 13.10
CA ASP A 62 7.65 0.67 12.51
C ASP A 62 6.78 1.40 11.47
N GLN A 63 7.38 1.70 10.33
CA GLN A 63 6.71 2.42 9.24
C GLN A 63 5.59 1.58 8.61
N LEU A 64 5.69 0.25 8.70
CA LEU A 64 4.58 -0.61 8.32
C LEU A 64 3.37 -0.39 9.23
N VAL A 65 3.55 -0.25 10.54
CA VAL A 65 2.44 -0.04 11.47
C VAL A 65 1.76 1.30 11.20
N GLU A 66 2.53 2.36 10.98
CA GLU A 66 1.98 3.67 10.60
C GLU A 66 1.22 3.60 9.26
N CYS A 67 1.76 2.86 8.28
CA CYS A 67 1.10 2.62 7.02
C CYS A 67 -0.25 1.91 7.19
N ILE A 68 -0.31 0.87 8.03
CA ILE A 68 -1.56 0.18 8.32
C ILE A 68 -2.51 1.08 9.09
N GLY A 69 -2.01 1.87 10.05
CA GLY A 69 -2.80 2.84 10.82
C GLY A 69 -3.54 3.84 9.92
N ALA A 70 -2.90 4.29 8.84
CA ALA A 70 -3.52 5.19 7.86
C ALA A 70 -4.64 4.54 7.02
N LEU A 71 -4.66 3.21 6.95
CA LEU A 71 -5.70 2.45 6.23
C LEU A 71 -6.91 2.10 7.11
N ILE A 72 -6.79 2.22 8.43
CA ILE A 72 -7.86 1.86 9.37
C ILE A 72 -9.06 2.80 9.18
N GLY A 73 -10.25 2.21 9.05
CA GLY A 73 -11.51 2.95 8.91
C GLY A 73 -11.85 3.38 7.49
N ALA A 74 -11.00 3.08 6.50
CA ALA A 74 -11.37 3.18 5.10
C ALA A 74 -12.31 2.03 4.70
N ASP A 75 -13.29 2.32 3.87
CA ASP A 75 -14.17 1.29 3.27
C ASP A 75 -13.43 0.42 2.26
N GLN A 76 -12.42 0.99 1.59
CA GLN A 76 -11.62 0.30 0.57
C GLN A 76 -10.12 0.57 0.80
N PRO A 77 -9.52 0.00 1.85
CA PRO A 77 -8.12 0.19 2.16
C PRO A 77 -7.23 -0.55 1.16
N VAL A 78 -6.29 0.16 0.55
CA VAL A 78 -5.33 -0.40 -0.41
C VAL A 78 -3.90 -0.18 0.09
N LEU A 79 -3.15 -1.27 0.18
CA LEU A 79 -1.72 -1.26 0.45
C LEU A 79 -0.97 -1.61 -0.85
N ILE A 80 -0.06 -0.73 -1.28
CA ILE A 80 0.77 -0.96 -2.46
C ILE A 80 2.21 -1.18 -2.02
N ILE A 81 2.81 -2.30 -2.44
CA ILE A 81 4.21 -2.62 -2.18
C ILE A 81 4.95 -2.87 -3.50
N PRO A 82 6.27 -2.61 -3.59
CA PRO A 82 7.00 -2.87 -4.82
C PRO A 82 7.09 -4.38 -5.12
N SER A 83 7.37 -5.18 -4.09
CA SER A 83 7.47 -6.65 -4.17
C SER A 83 7.17 -7.28 -2.80
N LEU A 84 6.78 -8.55 -2.79
CA LEU A 84 6.52 -9.27 -1.53
C LEU A 84 7.75 -9.37 -0.61
N LEU A 85 8.97 -9.25 -1.15
CA LEU A 85 10.19 -9.27 -0.34
C LEU A 85 10.25 -8.16 0.72
N HIS A 86 9.48 -7.08 0.53
CA HIS A 86 9.37 -6.03 1.54
C HIS A 86 8.68 -6.51 2.83
N PHE A 87 7.99 -7.67 2.80
CA PHE A 87 7.45 -8.33 3.99
C PHE A 87 8.38 -9.34 4.65
N ALA A 88 9.56 -9.63 4.09
CA ALA A 88 10.44 -10.68 4.59
C ALA A 88 10.95 -10.44 6.03
N GLY A 89 10.83 -9.22 6.55
CA GLY A 89 11.12 -8.88 7.94
C GLY A 89 10.04 -9.28 8.96
N PHE A 90 8.82 -9.59 8.50
CA PHE A 90 7.65 -9.84 9.36
C PHE A 90 7.19 -11.30 9.35
N GLY A 91 7.96 -12.19 8.71
CA GLY A 91 7.65 -13.60 8.55
C GLY A 91 7.61 -14.03 7.09
N ASN A 92 6.78 -15.01 6.77
CA ASN A 92 6.60 -15.49 5.40
C ASN A 92 5.81 -14.45 4.58
N PRO A 93 6.39 -13.88 3.50
CA PRO A 93 5.73 -12.83 2.73
C PRO A 93 4.35 -13.15 2.18
N LEU A 94 4.10 -14.42 1.84
CA LEU A 94 2.81 -14.86 1.31
C LEU A 94 1.75 -14.93 2.41
N GLU A 95 2.13 -15.36 3.61
CA GLU A 95 1.24 -15.40 4.77
C GLU A 95 0.93 -13.98 5.23
N VAL A 96 1.94 -13.11 5.33
CA VAL A 96 1.74 -11.69 5.67
C VAL A 96 0.77 -10.99 4.70
N ARG A 97 0.93 -11.20 3.38
CA ARG A 97 -0.03 -10.68 2.39
C ARG A 97 -1.43 -11.22 2.66
N ARG A 98 -1.55 -12.52 2.89
CA ARG A 98 -2.84 -13.19 3.12
C ARG A 98 -3.52 -12.62 4.37
N ASP A 99 -2.77 -12.38 5.44
CA ASP A 99 -3.28 -11.84 6.69
C ASP A 99 -3.80 -10.41 6.53
N PHE A 100 -3.14 -9.57 5.73
CA PHE A 100 -3.69 -8.26 5.38
C PHE A 100 -4.98 -8.38 4.56
N GLN A 101 -5.03 -9.28 3.59
CA GLN A 101 -6.21 -9.50 2.77
C GLN A 101 -7.40 -10.05 3.57
N THR A 102 -7.16 -10.91 4.56
CA THR A 102 -8.22 -11.41 5.45
C THR A 102 -8.75 -10.33 6.39
N GLN A 103 -7.94 -9.31 6.70
CA GLN A 103 -8.35 -8.10 7.42
C GLN A 103 -9.03 -7.05 6.53
N GLY A 104 -9.26 -7.36 5.25
CA GLY A 104 -9.94 -6.47 4.30
C GLY A 104 -9.03 -5.50 3.55
N ILE A 105 -7.71 -5.54 3.78
CA ILE A 105 -6.74 -4.68 3.09
C ILE A 105 -6.39 -5.28 1.73
N HIS A 106 -6.67 -4.53 0.67
CA HIS A 106 -6.28 -4.93 -0.69
C HIS A 106 -4.79 -4.67 -0.91
N VAL A 107 -4.01 -5.75 -0.98
CA VAL A 107 -2.57 -5.67 -1.25
C VAL A 107 -2.27 -5.77 -2.74
N LEU A 108 -1.73 -4.70 -3.32
CA LEU A 108 -1.22 -4.62 -4.69
C LEU A 108 0.31 -4.71 -4.71
N VAL A 109 0.86 -5.39 -5.72
CA VAL A 109 2.30 -5.58 -5.90
C VAL A 109 2.74 -4.98 -7.23
N ALA A 110 3.57 -3.94 -7.19
CA ALA A 110 3.94 -3.18 -8.39
C ALA A 110 4.76 -3.97 -9.41
N GLN A 111 5.66 -4.85 -8.96
CA GLN A 111 6.48 -5.68 -9.86
C GLN A 111 5.70 -6.80 -10.55
N ASP A 112 4.50 -7.14 -10.09
CA ASP A 112 3.64 -8.15 -10.72
C ASP A 112 2.93 -7.61 -11.97
N SER A 113 2.95 -6.28 -12.19
CA SER A 113 2.21 -5.59 -13.24
C SER A 113 2.97 -5.47 -14.57
N ARG A 114 4.24 -5.88 -14.66
CA ARG A 114 4.96 -5.90 -15.95
C ARG A 114 4.56 -7.15 -16.74
N PRO A 115 4.07 -7.03 -17.98
CA PRO A 115 3.91 -8.21 -18.83
C PRO A 115 5.29 -8.85 -19.02
N ARG A 116 5.39 -10.15 -18.72
CA ARG A 116 6.58 -10.93 -19.08
C ARG A 116 6.68 -10.86 -20.61
N SER A 117 7.70 -10.17 -21.10
CA SER A 117 8.07 -10.17 -22.53
C SER A 117 8.64 -11.52 -22.93
#